data_AF-A0A1S2ZB68-F1
#
_entry.id   AF-A0A1S2ZB68-F1
#
_cell.length_a   1.000
_cell.length_b   1.000
_cell.length_c   1.000
_cell.angle_alpha   90.00
_cell.angle_beta   90.00
_cell.angle_gamma   90.00
#
_symmetry.space_group_name_H-M   'P 1'
#
loop_
_entity.id
_entity.type
_entity.pdbx_description
1 polymer ?
#
loop_
_entity_poly.entity_id
_entity_poly.type
_entity_poly.pdbx_seq_one_letter_code
_entity_poly.pdbx_strand_id
1 'polypeptide(L)'
;EQLTVVGKISFNPRDVLGRGAGGTFVFRGQFEGRAVAVKRLLRECFGLVRREVQLLQESDRHPNVLRYFCTERGPQFHYIALELCRASLQEFVAHPERDRWGLEPKTALQQLTCGLAHLHSLHIVHRDLKPGNVLITEPDGQGRSRVVLSDFGLCKKLPAGRCSFSLRSGIPGTEGWMAPELLQLQCQPLGSPTSAVDIFSAGCLFYYVLSGGSHPFGADLYRQANILAGTPCLAHLEEDTHDKVTARDLVEAMLSPLPWTRPSAQGVLAHPFFWSRVKELQFFQDVSDWLEKEPEQGPLVAALEEGGSTVVRGDWHRHISLPLQTDLRRFRSYKGTSVRDLLRAMRNKKHHYRELPTEVQQTLGPVPDGFVGYFTGRFPRLLLHTHRAMRSCATESLFLAYFPSASGPWGS
;
A
#
# COMPACT_ATOMS: atom_id res chain seq x y z
N GLU A 1 22.23 15.88 36.24
CA GLU A 1 20.95 16.35 35.69
C GLU A 1 19.83 15.38 36.09
N GLN A 2 18.61 15.85 36.34
CA GLN A 2 17.61 15.03 37.03
C GLN A 2 16.83 14.15 36.04
N LEU A 3 17.25 12.89 35.95
CA LEU A 3 16.56 11.82 35.25
C LEU A 3 15.21 11.56 35.94
N THR A 4 14.12 11.45 35.17
CA THR A 4 12.83 11.00 35.70
C THR A 4 12.80 9.48 35.68
N VAL A 5 12.50 8.86 36.82
CA VAL A 5 12.39 7.40 36.97
C VAL A 5 10.99 7.05 37.47
N VAL A 6 10.30 6.15 36.77
CA VAL A 6 8.97 5.66 37.14
C VAL A 6 8.95 4.15 36.95
N GLY A 7 8.98 3.42 38.07
CA GLY A 7 9.14 1.96 38.05
C GLY A 7 10.41 1.57 37.30
N LYS A 8 10.27 0.80 36.22
CA LYS A 8 11.39 0.35 35.39
C LYS A 8 11.75 1.30 34.23
N ILE A 9 10.99 2.37 34.03
CA ILE A 9 11.20 3.34 32.96
C ILE A 9 12.04 4.51 33.48
N SER A 10 13.01 4.95 32.68
CA SER A 10 13.75 6.18 32.93
C SER A 10 13.88 7.04 31.68
N PHE A 11 13.81 8.36 31.80
CA PHE A 11 13.95 9.28 30.67
C PHE A 11 14.34 10.70 31.14
N ASN A 12 14.87 11.51 30.22
CA ASN A 12 15.11 12.92 30.45
C ASN A 12 13.92 13.73 29.88
N PRO A 13 13.22 14.56 30.67
CA PRO A 13 12.13 15.40 30.19
C PRO A 13 12.52 16.39 29.08
N ARG A 14 13.82 16.65 28.87
CA ARG A 14 14.32 17.49 27.77
C ARG A 14 14.42 16.74 26.44
N ASP A 15 14.50 15.41 26.45
CA ASP A 15 14.68 14.59 25.25
C ASP A 15 13.32 14.27 24.60
N VAL A 16 12.60 15.31 24.19
CA VAL A 16 11.27 15.18 23.55
C VAL A 16 11.44 14.72 22.11
N LEU A 17 10.82 13.58 21.78
CA LEU A 17 10.72 13.05 20.42
C LEU A 17 9.48 13.57 19.69
N GLY A 18 8.39 13.82 20.42
CA GLY A 18 7.15 14.26 19.81
C GLY A 18 6.09 14.69 20.82
N ARG A 19 5.04 15.34 20.31
CA ARG A 19 3.88 15.80 21.07
C ARG A 19 2.61 15.29 20.38
N GLY A 20 1.67 14.77 21.17
CA GLY A 20 0.37 14.28 20.70
C GLY A 20 -0.79 15.08 21.28
N ALA A 21 -2.01 14.70 20.89
CA ALA A 21 -3.23 15.30 21.43
C ALA A 21 -3.40 15.02 22.93
N GLY A 22 -4.24 15.82 23.60
CA GLY A 22 -4.60 15.61 25.00
C GLY A 22 -3.43 15.72 25.98
N GLY A 23 -2.42 16.54 25.67
CA GLY A 23 -1.25 16.72 26.53
C GLY A 23 -0.26 15.54 26.52
N THR A 24 -0.34 14.68 25.51
CA THR A 24 0.57 13.53 25.35
C THR A 24 1.95 13.98 24.91
N PHE A 25 3.00 13.43 25.51
CA PHE A 25 4.39 13.65 25.11
C PHE A 25 5.09 12.32 24.88
N VAL A 26 6.02 12.28 23.93
CA VAL A 26 6.89 11.13 23.70
C VAL A 26 8.33 11.56 23.93
N PHE A 27 9.04 10.84 24.79
CA PHE A 27 10.43 11.12 25.15
C PHE A 27 11.34 9.98 24.73
N ARG A 28 12.62 10.25 24.53
CA ARG A 28 13.64 9.21 24.47
C ARG A 28 13.92 8.74 25.90
N GLY A 29 13.98 7.44 26.11
CA GLY A 29 14.23 6.87 27.43
C GLY A 29 14.87 5.49 27.38
N GLN A 30 14.86 4.84 28.55
CA GLN A 30 15.33 3.49 28.75
C GLN A 30 14.35 2.66 29.57
N PHE A 31 14.27 1.37 29.26
CA PHE A 31 13.55 0.36 30.02
C PHE A 31 14.46 -0.87 30.15
N GLU A 32 14.86 -1.23 31.38
CA GLU A 32 15.75 -2.37 31.66
C GLU A 32 17.03 -2.38 30.78
N GLY A 33 17.66 -1.20 30.60
CA GLY A 33 18.87 -1.03 29.78
C GLY A 33 18.64 -0.97 28.26
N ARG A 34 17.40 -1.16 27.79
CA ARG A 34 17.02 -1.00 26.38
C ARG A 34 16.59 0.44 26.10
N ALA A 35 17.07 1.03 24.99
CA ALA A 35 16.56 2.31 24.50
C ALA A 35 15.11 2.18 24.03
N VAL A 36 14.24 3.09 24.48
CA VAL A 36 12.79 3.06 24.20
C VAL A 36 12.25 4.46 23.94
N ALA A 37 11.08 4.53 23.30
CA ALA A 37 10.25 5.72 23.31
C ALA A 37 9.29 5.65 24.51
N VAL A 38 9.25 6.70 25.32
CA VAL A 38 8.39 6.78 26.52
C VAL A 38 7.22 7.72 26.22
N LYS A 39 6.04 7.15 25.95
CA LYS A 39 4.80 7.90 25.77
C LYS A 39 4.20 8.20 27.14
N ARG A 40 4.12 9.47 27.51
CA ARG A 40 3.51 9.99 28.74
C ARG A 40 2.11 10.52 28.43
N LEU A 41 1.12 10.00 29.14
CA LEU A 41 -0.29 10.41 29.04
C LEU A 41 -0.80 10.91 30.39
N LEU A 42 -1.76 11.82 30.35
CA LEU A 42 -2.49 12.31 31.53
C LEU A 42 -3.23 11.17 32.25
N ARG A 43 -3.32 11.25 33.58
CA ARG A 43 -3.94 10.20 34.39
C ARG A 43 -5.43 10.03 34.10
N GLU A 44 -6.10 11.11 33.73
CA GLU A 44 -7.51 11.16 33.38
C GLU A 44 -7.81 10.29 32.14
N CYS A 45 -6.80 9.97 31.33
CA CYS A 45 -6.91 9.11 30.16
C CYS A 45 -6.81 7.60 30.46
N PHE A 46 -6.94 7.15 31.72
CA PHE A 46 -6.73 5.75 32.12
C PHE A 46 -7.48 4.71 31.25
N GLY A 47 -8.74 4.97 30.91
CA GLY A 47 -9.53 4.08 30.04
C GLY A 47 -8.97 3.95 28.62
N LEU A 48 -8.39 5.03 28.09
CA LEU A 48 -7.73 5.06 26.79
C LEU A 48 -6.40 4.32 26.84
N VAL A 49 -5.60 4.53 27.89
CA VAL A 49 -4.32 3.83 28.10
C VAL A 49 -4.51 2.32 28.17
N ARG A 50 -5.49 1.84 28.95
CA ARG A 50 -5.78 0.40 29.05
C ARG A 50 -6.15 -0.20 27.70
N ARG A 51 -6.96 0.51 26.92
CA ARG A 51 -7.36 0.07 25.58
C ARG A 51 -6.15 0.06 24.64
N GLU A 52 -5.35 1.11 24.62
CA GLU A 52 -4.15 1.22 23.79
C GLU A 52 -3.17 0.07 24.07
N VAL A 53 -2.86 -0.17 25.35
CA VAL A 53 -1.98 -1.27 25.78
C VAL A 53 -2.54 -2.62 25.37
N GLN A 54 -3.83 -2.86 25.57
CA GLN A 54 -4.45 -4.13 25.17
C GLN A 54 -4.32 -4.37 23.66
N LEU A 55 -4.63 -3.38 22.82
CA LEU A 55 -4.56 -3.52 21.37
C LEU A 55 -3.12 -3.72 20.88
N LEU A 56 -2.16 -3.03 21.50
CA LEU A 56 -0.73 -3.25 21.22
C LEU A 56 -0.32 -4.68 21.57
N GLN A 57 -0.62 -5.16 22.78
CA GLN A 57 -0.28 -6.53 23.19
C GLN A 57 -0.90 -7.62 22.32
N GLU A 58 -2.06 -7.36 21.72
CA GLU A 58 -2.72 -8.28 20.80
C GLU A 58 -2.09 -8.30 19.39
N SER A 59 -1.36 -7.25 18.99
CA SER A 59 -0.92 -7.03 17.60
C SER A 59 0.59 -6.80 17.40
N ASP A 60 1.36 -6.60 18.47
CA ASP A 60 2.78 -6.23 18.42
C ASP A 60 3.75 -7.32 17.95
N ARG A 61 3.24 -8.54 17.70
CA ARG A 61 4.02 -9.65 17.16
C ARG A 61 4.34 -9.47 15.68
N HIS A 62 3.58 -8.64 14.97
CA HIS A 62 3.79 -8.42 13.54
C HIS A 62 4.95 -7.43 13.31
N PRO A 63 5.87 -7.71 12.35
CA PRO A 63 7.05 -6.87 12.13
C PRO A 63 6.73 -5.41 11.75
N ASN A 64 5.55 -5.15 11.19
CA ASN A 64 5.09 -3.81 10.80
C ASN A 64 4.08 -3.19 11.77
N VAL A 65 4.05 -3.65 13.02
CA VAL A 65 3.33 -3.00 14.13
C VAL A 65 4.34 -2.63 15.22
N LEU A 66 4.18 -1.45 15.81
CA LEU A 66 5.11 -0.94 16.81
C LEU A 66 5.13 -1.84 18.06
N ARG A 67 6.32 -2.22 18.51
CA ARG A 67 6.46 -3.12 19.65
C ARG A 67 6.19 -2.41 20.98
N TYR A 68 5.37 -3.03 21.82
CA TYR A 68 5.14 -2.63 23.20
C TYR A 68 6.12 -3.35 24.14
N PHE A 69 6.61 -2.65 25.16
CA PHE A 69 7.48 -3.24 26.18
C PHE A 69 6.83 -3.29 27.55
N CYS A 70 6.40 -2.14 28.08
CA CYS A 70 5.75 -2.09 29.39
C CYS A 70 4.89 -0.84 29.56
N THR A 71 4.12 -0.81 30.64
CA THR A 71 3.46 0.39 31.14
C THR A 71 3.75 0.57 32.61
N GLU A 72 3.93 1.83 33.02
CA GLU A 72 4.16 2.23 34.40
C GLU A 72 3.20 3.37 34.76
N ARG A 73 2.90 3.50 36.04
CA ARG A 73 1.99 4.52 36.56
C ARG A 73 2.70 5.39 37.59
N GLY A 74 2.71 6.69 37.34
CA GLY A 74 3.12 7.69 38.31
C GLY A 74 1.92 8.35 39.02
N PRO A 75 2.18 9.34 39.89
CA PRO A 75 1.12 10.06 40.61
C PRO A 75 0.17 10.83 39.69
N GLN A 76 0.71 11.44 38.63
CA GLN A 76 0.01 12.35 37.71
C GLN A 76 -0.11 11.83 36.26
N PHE A 77 0.65 10.79 35.90
CA PHE A 77 0.77 10.36 34.51
C PHE A 77 0.84 8.84 34.39
N HIS A 78 0.42 8.34 33.23
CA HIS A 78 0.74 7.01 32.74
C HIS A 78 1.90 7.06 31.75
N TYR A 79 2.72 6.03 31.77
CA TYR A 79 3.88 5.88 30.91
C TYR A 79 3.77 4.57 30.14
N ILE A 80 4.03 4.61 28.85
CA ILE A 80 4.08 3.43 27.97
C ILE A 80 5.48 3.42 27.35
N ALA A 81 6.23 2.36 27.56
CA ALA A 81 7.51 2.12 26.90
C ALA A 81 7.27 1.35 25.59
N LEU A 82 7.72 1.93 24.49
CA LEU A 82 7.55 1.45 23.12
C LEU A 82 8.91 1.30 22.44
N GLU A 83 8.96 0.54 21.36
CA GLU A 83 10.11 0.53 20.45
C GLU A 83 10.49 1.96 20.04
N LEU A 84 11.78 2.27 20.17
CA LEU A 84 12.32 3.54 19.72
C LEU A 84 12.49 3.50 18.20
N CYS A 85 11.86 4.43 17.50
CA CYS A 85 12.00 4.59 16.05
C CYS A 85 12.92 5.77 15.72
N ARG A 86 13.51 5.71 14.53
CA ARG A 86 14.44 6.71 14.02
C ARG A 86 13.72 7.96 13.53
N ALA A 87 12.60 7.78 12.84
CA ALA A 87 11.86 8.85 12.20
C ALA A 87 10.40 8.45 11.94
N SER A 88 9.56 9.43 11.65
CA SER A 88 8.22 9.26 11.08
C SER A 88 8.26 9.21 9.54
N LEU A 89 7.19 8.74 8.92
CA LEU A 89 7.00 8.80 7.46
C LEU A 89 6.89 10.25 6.98
N GLN A 90 6.46 11.18 7.84
CA GLN A 90 6.50 12.60 7.54
C GLN A 90 7.94 13.08 7.32
N GLU A 91 8.84 12.73 8.25
CA GLU A 91 10.26 13.08 8.15
C GLU A 91 10.95 12.36 6.99
N PHE A 92 10.53 11.12 6.69
CA PHE A 92 10.99 10.34 5.54
C PHE A 92 10.80 11.06 4.22
N VAL A 93 9.60 11.59 4.02
CA VAL A 93 9.24 12.28 2.77
C VAL A 93 9.84 13.68 2.73
N ALA A 94 9.92 14.37 3.87
CA ALA A 94 10.46 15.73 3.94
C ALA A 94 11.97 15.84 3.73
N HIS A 95 12.75 14.77 3.97
CA HIS A 95 14.22 14.78 3.92
C HIS A 95 14.78 13.70 2.98
N PRO A 96 14.52 13.78 1.67
CA PRO A 96 14.93 12.77 0.70
C PRO A 96 16.46 12.59 0.61
N GLU A 97 17.24 13.60 1.00
CA GLU A 97 18.71 13.60 0.99
C GLU A 97 19.34 12.62 2.00
N ARG A 98 18.58 12.09 2.96
CA ARG A 98 19.08 11.17 4.01
C ARG A 98 19.20 9.71 3.56
N ASP A 99 19.44 9.48 2.27
CA ASP A 99 19.50 8.16 1.64
C ASP A 99 18.28 7.27 1.96
N ARG A 100 17.12 7.91 2.19
CA ARG A 100 15.84 7.28 2.58
C ARG A 100 15.97 6.20 3.67
N TRP A 101 17.01 6.26 4.50
CA TRP A 101 17.34 5.23 5.49
C TRP A 101 17.35 3.81 4.91
N GLY A 102 17.79 3.65 3.66
CA GLY A 102 17.87 2.35 2.96
C GLY A 102 16.50 1.76 2.61
N LEU A 103 15.43 2.55 2.60
CA LEU A 103 14.07 2.08 2.39
C LEU A 103 13.45 2.69 1.12
N GLU A 104 13.14 1.82 0.15
CA GLU A 104 12.45 2.22 -1.06
C GLU A 104 10.98 2.58 -0.79
N PRO A 105 10.41 3.63 -1.42
CA PRO A 105 9.01 4.03 -1.25
C PRO A 105 8.00 2.89 -1.42
N LYS A 106 8.18 2.07 -2.46
CA LYS A 106 7.30 0.92 -2.74
C LYS A 106 7.36 -0.12 -1.60
N THR A 107 8.56 -0.38 -1.07
CA THR A 107 8.75 -1.27 0.09
C THR A 107 8.13 -0.69 1.36
N ALA A 108 8.26 0.62 1.58
CA ALA A 108 7.66 1.31 2.72
C ALA A 108 6.12 1.18 2.69
N LEU A 109 5.51 1.42 1.53
CA LEU A 109 4.07 1.29 1.33
C LEU A 109 3.60 -0.16 1.48
N GLN A 110 4.37 -1.13 0.97
CA GLN A 110 4.08 -2.56 1.14
C GLN A 110 4.05 -2.94 2.63
N GLN A 111 5.08 -2.53 3.38
CA GLN A 111 5.20 -2.81 4.81
C GLN A 111 4.09 -2.13 5.63
N LEU A 112 3.73 -0.89 5.30
CA LEU A 112 2.57 -0.20 5.86
C LEU A 112 1.30 -1.04 5.67
N THR A 113 1.05 -1.51 4.44
CA THR A 113 -0.15 -2.31 4.14
C THR A 113 -0.09 -3.70 4.80
N CYS A 114 1.07 -4.33 4.94
CA CYS A 114 1.21 -5.58 5.71
C CYS A 114 0.82 -5.38 7.18
N GLY A 115 1.29 -4.30 7.82
CA GLY A 115 0.87 -3.93 9.17
C GLY A 115 -0.64 -3.72 9.26
N LEU A 116 -1.21 -3.03 8.27
CA LEU A 116 -2.64 -2.74 8.25
C LEU A 116 -3.50 -4.00 8.04
N ALA A 117 -3.08 -4.88 7.14
CA ALA A 117 -3.72 -6.17 6.90
C ALA A 117 -3.70 -7.04 8.17
N HIS A 118 -2.60 -7.03 8.92
CA HIS A 118 -2.51 -7.70 10.20
C HIS A 118 -3.54 -7.15 11.21
N LEU A 119 -3.61 -5.83 11.39
CA LEU A 119 -4.61 -5.23 12.28
C LEU A 119 -6.04 -5.58 11.87
N HIS A 120 -6.36 -5.50 10.58
CA HIS A 120 -7.68 -5.86 10.06
C HIS A 120 -8.01 -7.34 10.28
N SER A 121 -7.02 -8.25 10.20
CA SER A 121 -7.21 -9.68 10.51
C SER A 121 -7.56 -9.93 11.99
N LEU A 122 -7.05 -9.08 12.89
CA LEU A 122 -7.39 -9.07 14.31
C LEU A 122 -8.66 -8.29 14.63
N HIS A 123 -9.37 -7.82 13.60
CA HIS A 123 -10.58 -7.00 13.71
C HIS A 123 -10.30 -5.65 14.41
N ILE A 124 -9.09 -5.11 14.23
CA ILE A 124 -8.67 -3.82 14.76
C ILE A 124 -8.67 -2.81 13.62
N VAL A 125 -9.44 -1.73 13.74
CA VAL A 125 -9.43 -0.59 12.83
C VAL A 125 -8.58 0.52 13.44
N HIS A 126 -7.65 1.08 12.66
CA HIS A 126 -6.65 2.04 13.14
C HIS A 126 -7.27 3.43 13.41
N ARG A 127 -8.01 3.96 12.44
CA ARG A 127 -8.78 5.22 12.46
C ARG A 127 -8.00 6.54 12.55
N ASP A 128 -6.67 6.50 12.71
CA ASP A 128 -5.82 7.71 12.64
C ASP A 128 -4.51 7.46 11.87
N LEU A 129 -4.62 6.87 10.67
CA LEU A 129 -3.46 6.72 9.78
C LEU A 129 -3.11 8.08 9.16
N LYS A 130 -1.88 8.53 9.39
CA LYS A 130 -1.29 9.76 8.86
C LYS A 130 0.25 9.64 8.87
N PRO A 131 0.99 10.53 8.19
CA PRO A 131 2.45 10.41 8.08
C PRO A 131 3.18 10.39 9.42
N GLY A 132 2.66 11.11 10.43
CA GLY A 132 3.23 11.13 11.78
C GLY A 132 3.04 9.84 12.59
N ASN A 133 2.09 8.99 12.23
CA ASN A 133 1.77 7.74 12.97
C ASN A 133 2.32 6.48 12.28
N VAL A 134 2.99 6.65 11.15
CA VAL A 134 3.75 5.58 10.49
C VAL A 134 5.21 5.86 10.75
N LEU A 135 5.91 4.95 11.43
CA LEU A 135 7.28 5.17 11.89
C LEU A 135 8.26 4.27 11.15
N ILE A 136 9.51 4.72 11.07
CA ILE A 136 10.65 3.99 10.51
C ILE A 136 11.60 3.69 11.65
N THR A 137 11.85 2.40 11.82
CA THR A 137 12.70 1.88 12.89
C THR A 137 14.17 2.16 12.63
N GLU A 138 14.97 2.12 13.69
CA GLU A 138 16.43 2.08 13.54
C GLU A 138 16.83 0.85 12.71
N PRO A 139 17.91 0.96 11.91
CA PRO A 139 18.37 -0.16 11.11
C PRO A 139 18.75 -1.34 12.01
N ASP A 140 18.39 -2.54 11.58
CA ASP A 140 18.81 -3.78 12.25
C ASP A 140 20.33 -4.02 12.10
N GLY A 141 20.83 -5.13 12.65
CA GLY A 141 22.24 -5.51 12.53
C GLY A 141 22.71 -5.75 11.08
N GLN A 142 21.80 -5.79 10.11
CA GLN A 142 22.08 -5.89 8.68
C GLN A 142 21.92 -4.54 7.95
N GLY A 143 21.71 -3.45 8.69
CA GLY A 143 21.55 -2.11 8.13
C GLY A 143 20.15 -1.82 7.59
N ARG A 144 19.15 -2.69 7.83
CA ARG A 144 17.81 -2.56 7.23
C ARG A 144 16.81 -1.95 8.21
N SER A 145 16.19 -0.85 7.81
CA SER A 145 15.04 -0.26 8.51
C SER A 145 13.73 -0.88 8.03
N ARG A 146 12.72 -0.87 8.90
CA ARG A 146 11.34 -1.27 8.56
C ARG A 146 10.31 -0.24 9.01
N VAL A 147 9.17 -0.22 8.33
CA VAL A 147 7.99 0.58 8.64
C VAL A 147 7.14 -0.12 9.69
N VAL A 148 6.66 0.64 10.67
CA VAL A 148 5.74 0.17 11.71
C VAL A 148 4.56 1.12 11.88
N LEU A 149 3.37 0.56 12.06
CA LEU A 149 2.18 1.33 12.47
C LEU A 149 2.23 1.63 13.97
N SER A 150 1.89 2.86 14.34
CA SER A 150 1.95 3.36 15.72
C SER A 150 0.70 4.17 16.11
N ASP A 151 0.62 4.57 17.38
CA ASP A 151 -0.46 5.37 17.96
C ASP A 151 -1.84 4.70 17.98
N PHE A 152 -1.96 3.71 18.87
CA PHE A 152 -3.16 2.89 19.02
C PHE A 152 -4.24 3.56 19.90
N GLY A 153 -4.01 4.81 20.34
CA GLY A 153 -4.94 5.54 21.21
C GLY A 153 -6.33 5.76 20.59
N LEU A 154 -6.40 5.80 19.26
CA LEU A 154 -7.65 5.91 18.50
C LEU A 154 -8.08 4.60 17.83
N CYS A 155 -7.35 3.50 18.00
CA CYS A 155 -7.75 2.21 17.44
C CYS A 155 -9.05 1.68 18.06
N LYS A 156 -9.76 0.81 17.32
CA LYS A 156 -10.98 0.16 17.80
C LYS A 156 -11.08 -1.28 17.35
N LYS A 157 -11.27 -2.18 18.31
CA LYS A 157 -11.60 -3.58 18.05
C LYS A 157 -13.07 -3.75 17.72
N LEU A 158 -13.37 -4.44 16.63
CA LEU A 158 -14.72 -4.82 16.23
C LEU A 158 -15.12 -6.09 16.99
N PRO A 159 -16.35 -6.16 17.54
CA PRO A 159 -16.86 -7.40 18.12
C PRO A 159 -16.90 -8.53 17.08
N ALA A 160 -16.73 -9.78 17.52
CA ALA A 160 -16.82 -10.94 16.65
C ALA A 160 -18.14 -10.94 15.86
N GLY A 161 -18.07 -11.24 14.56
CA GLY A 161 -19.21 -11.23 13.65
C GLY A 161 -19.70 -9.82 13.24
N ARG A 162 -19.00 -8.74 13.62
CA ARG A 162 -19.30 -7.38 13.17
C ARG A 162 -18.22 -6.83 12.27
N CYS A 163 -18.63 -6.26 11.14
CA CYS A 163 -17.74 -5.59 10.19
C CYS A 163 -17.71 -4.06 10.38
N SER A 164 -18.46 -3.53 11.35
CA SER A 164 -18.67 -2.09 11.52
C SER A 164 -18.65 -1.61 12.97
N PHE A 165 -18.42 -0.31 13.16
CA PHE A 165 -18.35 0.31 14.49
C PHE A 165 -19.21 1.57 14.65
N SER A 166 -19.67 1.81 15.88
CA SER A 166 -20.42 3.03 16.25
C SER A 166 -19.50 4.22 16.53
N LEU A 167 -19.96 5.43 16.21
CA LEU A 167 -19.30 6.73 16.50
C LEU A 167 -19.76 7.41 17.80
N ARG A 168 -20.44 6.69 18.71
CA ARG A 168 -20.92 7.26 19.99
C ARG A 168 -19.85 7.91 20.87
N SER A 169 -18.57 7.62 20.63
CA SER A 169 -17.42 8.20 21.32
C SER A 169 -16.79 9.42 20.61
N GLY A 170 -17.51 10.03 19.66
CA GLY A 170 -16.99 11.10 18.78
C GLY A 170 -16.37 10.57 17.49
N ILE A 171 -16.02 11.49 16.58
CA ILE A 171 -15.32 11.22 15.32
C ILE A 171 -13.82 11.20 15.63
N PRO A 172 -13.15 10.04 15.58
CA PRO A 172 -11.70 9.96 15.76
C PRO A 172 -10.98 10.30 14.46
N GLY A 173 -9.75 10.78 14.58
CA GLY A 173 -8.84 10.96 13.45
C GLY A 173 -8.30 12.38 13.35
N THR A 174 -7.39 12.57 12.41
CA THR A 174 -6.77 13.86 12.12
C THR A 174 -7.39 14.45 10.86
N GLU A 175 -7.80 15.72 10.93
CA GLU A 175 -8.36 16.44 9.78
C GLU A 175 -7.44 16.35 8.56
N GLY A 176 -8.06 16.19 7.39
CA GLY A 176 -7.36 15.99 6.14
C GLY A 176 -6.97 14.55 5.82
N TRP A 177 -7.01 13.63 6.80
CA TRP A 177 -6.68 12.20 6.57
C TRP A 177 -7.90 11.27 6.74
N MET A 178 -9.00 11.80 7.29
CA MET A 178 -10.22 11.04 7.54
C MET A 178 -10.99 10.73 6.25
N ALA A 179 -11.54 9.51 6.19
CA ALA A 179 -12.44 9.10 5.11
C ALA A 179 -13.76 9.89 5.10
N PRO A 180 -14.35 10.16 3.92
CA PRO A 180 -15.52 11.03 3.80
C PRO A 180 -16.73 10.54 4.60
N GLU A 181 -16.93 9.23 4.70
CA GLU A 181 -18.05 8.66 5.47
C GLU A 181 -17.96 8.97 6.97
N LEU A 182 -16.76 9.14 7.54
CA LEU A 182 -16.62 9.54 8.95
C LEU A 182 -17.11 10.98 9.18
N LEU A 183 -17.12 11.81 8.13
CA LEU A 183 -17.48 13.21 8.15
C LEU A 183 -18.96 13.41 7.82
N GLN A 184 -19.46 12.65 6.83
CA GLN A 184 -20.83 12.72 6.33
C GLN A 184 -21.86 12.04 7.23
N LEU A 185 -21.43 11.22 8.21
CA LEU A 185 -22.33 10.58 9.19
C LEU A 185 -23.09 11.56 10.09
N GLN A 186 -22.80 12.86 10.00
CA GLN A 186 -23.66 13.91 10.57
C GLN A 186 -24.98 14.07 9.80
N CYS A 187 -25.10 13.56 8.57
CA CYS A 187 -26.20 13.91 7.65
C CYS A 187 -27.04 12.74 7.14
N GLN A 188 -26.52 11.50 7.00
CA GLN A 188 -27.32 10.34 6.54
C GLN A 188 -26.83 8.99 7.11
N PRO A 189 -27.73 8.00 7.29
CA PRO A 189 -27.37 6.63 7.69
C PRO A 189 -26.78 5.85 6.50
N LEU A 190 -25.71 6.36 5.90
CA LEU A 190 -24.76 5.50 5.20
C LEU A 190 -24.21 4.56 6.27
N GLY A 191 -24.19 3.25 6.03
CA GLY A 191 -23.95 2.23 7.06
C GLY A 191 -22.75 2.50 7.98
N SER A 192 -22.74 1.85 9.15
CA SER A 192 -21.69 2.07 10.17
C SER A 192 -20.27 1.90 9.57
N PRO A 193 -19.32 2.80 9.89
CA PRO A 193 -17.95 2.75 9.38
C PRO A 193 -17.29 1.38 9.57
N THR A 194 -16.48 0.97 8.60
CA THR A 194 -15.77 -0.32 8.60
C THR A 194 -14.25 -0.08 8.56
N SER A 195 -13.44 -1.13 8.37
CA SER A 195 -12.01 -1.00 8.13
C SER A 195 -11.65 -0.23 6.83
N ALA A 196 -12.62 0.03 5.96
CA ALA A 196 -12.44 0.80 4.73
C ALA A 196 -12.00 2.26 4.96
N VAL A 197 -12.21 2.81 6.17
CA VAL A 197 -11.72 4.15 6.54
C VAL A 197 -10.19 4.20 6.55
N ASP A 198 -9.55 3.11 6.97
CA ASP A 198 -8.09 3.00 6.98
C ASP A 198 -7.54 2.87 5.57
N ILE A 199 -8.28 2.20 4.67
CA ILE A 199 -7.89 2.06 3.26
C ILE A 199 -7.87 3.41 2.56
N PHE A 200 -8.87 4.26 2.81
CA PHE A 200 -8.87 5.64 2.31
C PHE A 200 -7.65 6.42 2.83
N SER A 201 -7.43 6.38 4.14
CA SER A 201 -6.31 7.06 4.79
C SER A 201 -4.96 6.57 4.23
N ALA A 202 -4.83 5.26 4.01
CA ALA A 202 -3.68 4.65 3.35
C ALA A 202 -3.54 5.09 1.89
N GLY A 203 -4.63 5.26 1.14
CA GLY A 203 -4.61 5.80 -0.22
C GLY A 203 -4.02 7.20 -0.29
N CYS A 204 -4.37 8.06 0.69
CA CYS A 204 -3.75 9.37 0.86
C CYS A 204 -2.24 9.25 1.16
N LEU A 205 -1.85 8.31 2.02
CA LEU A 205 -0.42 8.06 2.34
C LEU A 205 0.37 7.51 1.15
N PHE A 206 -0.24 6.67 0.32
CA PHE A 206 0.38 6.17 -0.91
C PHE A 206 0.72 7.33 -1.83
N TYR A 207 -0.24 8.21 -2.12
CA TYR A 207 0.03 9.39 -2.94
C TYR A 207 1.05 10.34 -2.28
N TYR A 208 0.97 10.55 -0.97
CA TYR A 208 1.93 11.37 -0.22
C TYR A 208 3.36 10.91 -0.40
N VAL A 209 3.61 9.60 -0.27
CA VAL A 209 4.94 9.02 -0.46
C VAL A 209 5.38 9.08 -1.92
N LEU A 210 4.50 8.73 -2.87
CA LEU A 210 4.84 8.65 -4.30
C LEU A 210 5.03 10.02 -4.96
N SER A 211 4.35 11.05 -4.45
CA SER A 211 4.48 12.43 -4.93
C SER A 211 5.59 13.21 -4.23
N GLY A 212 6.24 12.65 -3.21
CA GLY A 212 7.25 13.35 -2.43
C GLY A 212 6.67 14.44 -1.51
N GLY A 213 5.43 14.29 -1.05
CA GLY A 213 4.86 15.13 0.02
C GLY A 213 3.51 15.79 -0.31
N SER A 214 3.00 15.62 -1.53
CA SER A 214 1.70 16.18 -1.91
C SER A 214 0.54 15.33 -1.37
N HIS A 215 -0.61 15.96 -1.11
CA HIS A 215 -1.81 15.24 -0.70
C HIS A 215 -2.82 15.20 -1.86
N PRO A 216 -3.56 14.09 -2.09
CA PRO A 216 -4.47 14.00 -3.23
C PRO A 216 -5.59 15.04 -3.17
N PHE A 217 -5.99 15.48 -1.98
CA PHE A 217 -7.02 16.50 -1.77
C PHE A 217 -6.46 17.91 -1.53
N GLY A 218 -5.19 18.17 -1.91
CA GLY A 218 -4.59 19.50 -1.86
C GLY A 218 -4.08 19.95 -0.49
N ALA A 219 -3.88 21.26 -0.36
CA ALA A 219 -3.28 21.90 0.82
C ALA A 219 -4.13 21.72 2.09
N ASP A 220 -3.48 21.72 3.27
CA ASP A 220 -4.09 21.45 4.57
C ASP A 220 -5.41 22.22 4.80
N LEU A 221 -5.45 23.52 4.45
CA LEU A 221 -6.57 24.42 4.69
C LEU A 221 -7.89 23.98 4.01
N TYR A 222 -7.81 23.42 2.81
CA TYR A 222 -9.00 23.04 2.01
C TYR A 222 -9.18 21.53 1.89
N ARG A 223 -8.22 20.75 2.41
CA ARG A 223 -8.13 19.30 2.23
C ARG A 223 -9.40 18.58 2.64
N GLN A 224 -9.94 18.93 3.81
CA GLN A 224 -11.14 18.32 4.36
C GLN A 224 -12.38 18.58 3.49
N ALA A 225 -12.52 19.80 2.98
CA ALA A 225 -13.61 20.17 2.08
C ALA A 225 -13.51 19.42 0.74
N ASN A 226 -12.28 19.28 0.21
CA ASN A 226 -12.03 18.53 -1.03
C ASN A 226 -12.30 17.02 -0.86
N ILE A 227 -12.01 16.45 0.31
CA ILE A 227 -12.39 15.06 0.63
C ILE A 227 -13.91 14.89 0.55
N LEU A 228 -14.67 15.81 1.16
CA LEU A 228 -16.14 15.79 1.12
C LEU A 228 -16.69 15.99 -0.29
N ALA A 229 -16.03 16.80 -1.11
CA ALA A 229 -16.38 17.00 -2.52
C ALA A 229 -16.04 15.80 -3.41
N GLY A 230 -15.16 14.90 -2.96
CA GLY A 230 -14.77 13.69 -3.69
C GLY A 230 -13.88 13.97 -4.90
N THR A 231 -13.06 15.02 -4.86
CA THR A 231 -12.23 15.50 -6.00
C THR A 231 -10.72 15.32 -5.75
N PRO A 232 -10.18 14.09 -5.82
CA PRO A 232 -8.73 13.89 -5.71
C PRO A 232 -8.00 14.39 -6.97
N CYS A 233 -6.87 15.05 -6.78
CA CYS A 233 -5.92 15.45 -7.81
C CYS A 233 -4.64 14.59 -7.70
N LEU A 234 -4.40 13.75 -8.72
CA LEU A 234 -3.27 12.82 -8.76
C LEU A 234 -2.20 13.22 -9.79
N ALA A 235 -1.98 14.53 -9.98
CA ALA A 235 -1.12 15.09 -11.03
C ALA A 235 0.28 14.44 -11.11
N HIS A 236 0.88 14.06 -9.97
CA HIS A 236 2.20 13.43 -9.92
C HIS A 236 2.24 12.00 -10.50
N LEU A 237 1.07 11.40 -10.73
CA LEU A 237 0.91 10.04 -11.28
C LEU A 237 0.28 10.04 -12.69
N GLU A 238 0.20 11.19 -13.37
CA GLU A 238 -0.42 11.29 -14.70
C GLU A 238 0.44 10.81 -15.86
N GLU A 239 1.76 10.80 -15.68
CA GLU A 239 2.69 10.35 -16.73
C GLU A 239 2.46 8.87 -17.08
N ASP A 240 2.40 8.58 -18.38
CA ASP A 240 2.10 7.25 -18.93
C ASP A 240 3.34 6.33 -18.85
N THR A 241 3.82 6.07 -17.64
CA THR A 241 4.83 5.04 -17.34
C THR A 241 4.19 3.90 -16.58
N HIS A 242 4.71 2.67 -16.76
CA HIS A 242 4.14 1.46 -16.15
C HIS A 242 3.94 1.58 -14.64
N ASP A 243 4.96 2.08 -13.93
CA ASP A 243 4.92 2.20 -12.48
C ASP A 243 3.90 3.26 -12.02
N LYS A 244 3.76 4.39 -12.73
CA LYS A 244 2.77 5.43 -12.40
C LYS A 244 1.35 5.01 -12.78
N VAL A 245 1.17 4.32 -13.90
CA VAL A 245 -0.13 3.76 -14.32
C VAL A 245 -0.65 2.77 -13.28
N THR A 246 0.20 1.83 -12.83
CA THR A 246 -0.16 0.86 -11.78
C THR A 246 -0.38 1.51 -10.42
N ALA A 247 0.42 2.52 -10.05
CA ALA A 247 0.23 3.25 -8.81
C ALA A 247 -1.07 4.06 -8.79
N ARG A 248 -1.37 4.77 -9.89
CA ARG A 248 -2.58 5.59 -10.03
C ARG A 248 -3.84 4.75 -9.89
N ASP A 249 -3.90 3.61 -10.60
CA ASP A 249 -5.04 2.69 -10.52
C ASP A 249 -5.33 2.25 -9.08
N LEU A 250 -4.29 1.87 -8.34
CA LEU A 250 -4.42 1.45 -6.95
C LEU A 250 -4.89 2.60 -6.05
N VAL A 251 -4.26 3.77 -6.18
CA VAL A 251 -4.58 4.95 -5.37
C VAL A 251 -6.02 5.41 -5.63
N GLU A 252 -6.45 5.46 -6.89
CA GLU A 252 -7.84 5.79 -7.25
C GLU A 252 -8.84 4.80 -6.61
N ALA A 253 -8.55 3.49 -6.66
CA ALA A 253 -9.39 2.48 -6.03
C ALA A 253 -9.46 2.63 -4.50
N MET A 254 -8.34 2.95 -3.84
CA MET A 254 -8.30 3.18 -2.39
C MET A 254 -9.03 4.46 -1.96
N LEU A 255 -9.03 5.50 -2.81
CA LEU A 255 -9.65 6.80 -2.54
C LEU A 255 -11.13 6.89 -2.95
N SER A 256 -11.76 5.78 -3.35
CA SER A 256 -13.16 5.79 -3.76
C SER A 256 -14.07 6.44 -2.70
N PRO A 257 -15.01 7.31 -3.09
CA PRO A 257 -15.99 7.88 -2.16
C PRO A 257 -16.87 6.81 -1.50
N LEU A 258 -17.11 5.69 -2.19
CA LEU A 258 -17.95 4.60 -1.71
C LEU A 258 -17.10 3.56 -0.95
N PRO A 259 -17.28 3.38 0.38
CA PRO A 259 -16.39 2.56 1.19
C PRO A 259 -16.31 1.08 0.76
N TRP A 260 -17.43 0.50 0.30
CA TRP A 260 -17.51 -0.90 -0.12
C TRP A 260 -16.83 -1.20 -1.46
N THR A 261 -16.48 -0.17 -2.23
CA THR A 261 -15.73 -0.34 -3.49
C THR A 261 -14.21 -0.27 -3.28
N ARG A 262 -13.76 0.20 -2.11
CA ARG A 262 -12.34 0.22 -1.75
C ARG A 262 -11.84 -1.21 -1.56
N PRO A 263 -10.62 -1.54 -2.02
CA PRO A 263 -10.04 -2.85 -1.78
C PRO A 263 -9.78 -3.10 -0.29
N SER A 264 -9.84 -4.35 0.16
CA SER A 264 -9.31 -4.69 1.49
C SER A 264 -7.78 -4.52 1.53
N ALA A 265 -7.17 -4.46 2.71
CA ALA A 265 -5.71 -4.38 2.82
C ALA A 265 -5.00 -5.56 2.12
N GLN A 266 -5.60 -6.76 2.16
CA GLN A 266 -5.12 -7.92 1.40
C GLN A 266 -5.26 -7.71 -0.12
N GLY A 267 -6.38 -7.11 -0.56
CA GLY A 267 -6.59 -6.75 -1.96
C GLY A 267 -5.59 -5.70 -2.45
N VAL A 268 -5.21 -4.74 -1.59
CA VAL A 268 -4.14 -3.77 -1.87
C VAL A 268 -2.80 -4.48 -2.08
N LEU A 269 -2.42 -5.41 -1.19
CA LEU A 269 -1.19 -6.21 -1.32
C LEU A 269 -1.17 -7.13 -2.55
N ALA A 270 -2.34 -7.56 -3.02
CA ALA A 270 -2.48 -8.39 -4.20
C ALA A 270 -2.32 -7.62 -5.51
N HIS A 271 -2.50 -6.30 -5.49
CA HIS A 271 -2.52 -5.46 -6.67
C HIS A 271 -1.22 -5.54 -7.50
N PRO A 272 -1.28 -5.48 -8.85
CA PRO A 272 -0.09 -5.48 -9.71
C PRO A 272 0.98 -4.46 -9.35
N PHE A 273 0.59 -3.34 -8.72
CA PHE A 273 1.53 -2.35 -8.18
C PHE A 273 2.63 -2.98 -7.32
N PHE A 274 2.36 -4.04 -6.55
CA PHE A 274 3.35 -4.71 -5.68
C PHE A 274 4.03 -5.91 -6.32
N TRP A 275 3.71 -6.28 -7.56
CA TRP A 275 4.31 -7.45 -8.18
C TRP A 275 5.79 -7.20 -8.47
N SER A 276 6.58 -8.29 -8.34
CA SER A 276 7.95 -8.32 -8.83
C SER A 276 7.94 -8.49 -10.35
N ARG A 277 9.03 -8.10 -11.02
CA ARG A 277 9.22 -8.30 -12.46
C ARG A 277 9.10 -9.77 -12.87
N VAL A 278 9.55 -10.69 -12.01
CA VAL A 278 9.34 -12.15 -12.15
C VAL A 278 7.85 -12.47 -12.21
N LYS A 279 7.06 -11.95 -11.26
CA LYS A 279 5.61 -12.21 -11.18
C LYS A 279 4.85 -11.59 -12.35
N GLU A 280 5.21 -10.37 -12.77
CA GLU A 280 4.65 -9.73 -13.97
C GLU A 280 4.89 -10.59 -15.22
N LEU A 281 6.13 -11.06 -15.43
CA LEU A 281 6.48 -11.88 -16.58
C LEU A 281 5.80 -13.26 -16.55
N GLN A 282 5.63 -13.85 -15.36
CA GLN A 282 4.90 -15.11 -15.20
C GLN A 282 3.41 -14.91 -15.53
N PHE A 283 2.80 -13.83 -15.03
CA PHE A 283 1.40 -13.50 -15.35
C PHE A 283 1.17 -13.39 -16.86
N PHE A 284 2.03 -12.67 -17.59
CA PHE A 284 1.88 -12.56 -19.04
C PHE A 284 1.98 -13.91 -19.77
N GLN A 285 2.81 -14.84 -19.28
CA GLN A 285 2.90 -16.17 -19.86
C GLN A 285 1.65 -17.00 -19.57
N ASP A 286 1.23 -17.06 -18.31
CA ASP A 286 0.06 -17.84 -17.89
C ASP A 286 -1.19 -17.38 -18.66
N VAL A 287 -1.35 -16.07 -18.83
CA VAL A 287 -2.43 -15.50 -19.65
C VAL A 287 -2.28 -15.86 -21.13
N SER A 288 -1.08 -15.72 -21.71
CA SER A 288 -0.86 -16.09 -23.11
C SER A 288 -1.11 -17.58 -23.36
N ASP A 289 -0.74 -18.45 -22.42
CA ASP A 289 -0.95 -19.90 -22.50
C ASP A 289 -2.43 -20.26 -22.41
N TRP A 290 -3.16 -19.59 -21.49
CA TRP A 290 -4.60 -19.75 -21.36
C TRP A 290 -5.33 -19.34 -22.64
N LEU A 291 -5.00 -18.16 -23.17
CA LEU A 291 -5.64 -17.60 -24.35
C LEU A 291 -5.38 -18.43 -25.62
N GLU A 292 -4.32 -19.24 -25.73
CA GLU A 292 -4.11 -20.10 -26.91
C GLU A 292 -5.24 -21.12 -27.12
N LYS A 293 -5.94 -21.52 -26.04
CA LYS A 293 -7.07 -22.46 -26.11
C LYS A 293 -8.43 -21.76 -26.24
N GLU A 294 -8.46 -20.44 -26.11
CA GLU A 294 -9.70 -19.65 -26.17
C GLU A 294 -10.12 -19.34 -27.61
N PRO A 295 -11.42 -19.44 -27.94
CA PRO A 295 -11.93 -19.11 -29.27
C PRO A 295 -11.71 -17.61 -29.58
N GLU A 296 -11.37 -17.28 -30.83
CA GLU A 296 -11.09 -15.89 -31.23
C GLU A 296 -12.25 -14.92 -30.97
N GLN A 297 -13.48 -15.41 -31.02
CA GLN A 297 -14.71 -14.64 -30.79
C GLN A 297 -15.33 -14.92 -29.41
N GLY A 298 -14.53 -15.48 -28.49
CA GLY A 298 -14.96 -15.75 -27.11
C GLY A 298 -15.08 -14.49 -26.25
N PRO A 299 -15.88 -14.53 -25.17
CA PRO A 299 -16.11 -13.37 -24.30
C PRO A 299 -14.82 -12.89 -23.63
N LEU A 300 -13.90 -13.79 -23.27
CA LEU A 300 -12.61 -13.42 -22.66
C LEU A 300 -11.69 -12.67 -23.65
N VAL A 301 -11.60 -13.17 -24.89
CA VAL A 301 -10.81 -12.51 -25.94
C VAL A 301 -11.43 -11.17 -26.32
N ALA A 302 -12.76 -11.08 -26.40
CA ALA A 302 -13.46 -9.82 -26.61
C ALA A 302 -13.16 -8.80 -25.50
N ALA A 303 -13.22 -9.21 -24.23
CA ALA A 303 -12.87 -8.36 -23.09
C ALA A 303 -11.39 -7.92 -23.10
N LEU A 304 -10.48 -8.79 -23.56
CA LEU A 304 -9.06 -8.45 -23.70
C LEU A 304 -8.80 -7.46 -24.83
N GLU A 305 -9.54 -7.53 -25.94
CA GLU A 305 -9.36 -6.64 -27.09
C GLU A 305 -10.16 -5.34 -26.98
N GLU A 306 -11.18 -5.29 -26.11
CA GLU A 306 -11.93 -4.07 -25.80
C GLU A 306 -11.00 -2.97 -25.29
N GLY A 307 -10.91 -1.83 -25.99
CA GLY A 307 -9.97 -0.75 -25.65
C GLY A 307 -8.49 -1.07 -25.94
N GLY A 308 -8.19 -2.24 -26.52
CA GLY A 308 -6.84 -2.72 -26.81
C GLY A 308 -6.02 -1.80 -27.72
N SER A 309 -6.67 -1.05 -28.62
CA SER A 309 -6.00 -0.06 -29.50
C SER A 309 -5.16 0.96 -28.71
N THR A 310 -5.64 1.44 -27.57
CA THR A 310 -4.88 2.37 -26.71
C THR A 310 -3.68 1.68 -26.07
N VAL A 311 -3.84 0.40 -25.70
CA VAL A 311 -2.80 -0.41 -25.04
C VAL A 311 -1.65 -0.72 -25.99
N VAL A 312 -1.96 -1.14 -27.22
CA VAL A 312 -0.98 -1.44 -28.27
C VAL A 312 -0.54 -0.19 -29.04
N ARG A 313 -1.08 0.98 -28.69
CA ARG A 313 -0.79 2.29 -29.31
C ARG A 313 -1.04 2.27 -30.83
N GLY A 314 -2.20 1.73 -31.22
CA GLY A 314 -2.64 1.50 -32.59
C GLY A 314 -2.03 0.26 -33.22
N ASP A 315 -0.70 0.20 -33.33
CA ASP A 315 0.04 -0.92 -33.92
C ASP A 315 1.34 -1.15 -33.17
N TRP A 316 1.40 -2.17 -32.31
CA TRP A 316 2.54 -2.42 -31.44
C TRP A 316 3.84 -2.72 -32.20
N HIS A 317 3.76 -3.16 -33.47
CA HIS A 317 4.97 -3.36 -34.29
C HIS A 317 5.75 -2.07 -34.50
N ARG A 318 5.09 -0.90 -34.46
CA ARG A 318 5.73 0.41 -34.65
C ARG A 318 6.43 0.92 -33.39
N HIS A 319 6.18 0.29 -32.25
CA HIS A 319 6.66 0.72 -30.94
C HIS A 319 7.71 -0.22 -30.34
N ILE A 320 8.08 -1.28 -31.05
CA ILE A 320 9.17 -2.19 -30.71
C ILE A 320 10.45 -1.87 -31.50
N SER A 321 11.59 -2.34 -31.02
CA SER A 321 12.90 -2.20 -31.64
C SER A 321 12.95 -2.88 -33.02
N LEU A 322 13.72 -2.31 -33.94
CA LEU A 322 13.91 -2.85 -35.28
C LEU A 322 14.45 -4.30 -35.31
N PRO A 323 15.40 -4.69 -34.43
CA PRO A 323 15.86 -6.09 -34.36
C PRO A 323 14.73 -7.05 -34.00
N LEU A 324 13.92 -6.70 -32.99
CA LEU A 324 12.78 -7.53 -32.59
C LEU A 324 11.70 -7.59 -33.68
N GLN A 325 11.41 -6.46 -34.34
CA GLN A 325 10.44 -6.39 -35.42
C GLN A 325 10.84 -7.31 -36.60
N THR A 326 12.12 -7.28 -36.97
CA THR A 326 12.66 -8.11 -38.06
C THR A 326 12.59 -9.59 -37.72
N ASP A 327 12.94 -9.93 -36.49
CA ASP A 327 12.93 -11.31 -35.99
C ASP A 327 11.51 -11.89 -35.89
N LEU A 328 10.51 -11.10 -35.50
CA LEU A 328 9.10 -11.53 -35.46
C LEU A 328 8.54 -11.87 -36.85
N ARG A 329 8.88 -11.08 -37.88
CA ARG A 329 8.38 -11.28 -39.26
C ARG A 329 8.85 -12.58 -39.91
N ARG A 330 9.92 -13.20 -39.41
CA ARG A 330 10.51 -14.41 -40.01
C ARG A 330 9.72 -15.68 -39.76
N PHE A 331 9.07 -15.80 -38.60
CA PHE A 331 8.57 -17.09 -38.11
C PHE A 331 7.05 -17.18 -38.01
N ARG A 332 6.34 -16.08 -37.74
CA ARG A 332 4.89 -16.07 -37.58
C ARG A 332 4.32 -14.70 -37.89
N SER A 333 3.12 -14.66 -38.48
CA SER A 333 2.36 -13.41 -38.62
C SER A 333 1.65 -13.10 -37.31
N TYR A 334 1.91 -11.92 -36.76
CA TYR A 334 1.20 -11.39 -35.60
C TYR A 334 0.37 -10.17 -36.03
N LYS A 335 -0.80 -9.99 -35.44
CA LYS A 335 -1.66 -8.84 -35.68
C LYS A 335 -1.23 -7.70 -34.75
N GLY A 336 -0.67 -6.64 -35.34
CA GLY A 336 -0.15 -5.48 -34.62
C GLY A 336 -1.17 -4.69 -33.81
N THR A 337 -2.45 -4.88 -34.11
CA THR A 337 -3.56 -4.23 -33.42
C THR A 337 -4.13 -5.06 -32.27
N SER A 338 -3.61 -6.27 -32.03
CA SER A 338 -4.15 -7.21 -31.03
C SER A 338 -3.28 -7.29 -29.79
N VAL A 339 -3.92 -7.19 -28.62
CA VAL A 339 -3.30 -7.40 -27.32
C VAL A 339 -2.91 -8.87 -27.14
N ARG A 340 -3.79 -9.81 -27.53
CA ARG A 340 -3.53 -11.26 -27.50
C ARG A 340 -2.25 -11.60 -28.26
N ASP A 341 -2.06 -11.03 -29.44
CA ASP A 341 -0.88 -11.30 -30.27
C ASP A 341 0.41 -10.67 -29.72
N LEU A 342 0.32 -9.52 -29.05
CA LEU A 342 1.44 -8.96 -28.31
C LEU A 342 1.88 -9.89 -27.17
N LEU A 343 0.93 -10.38 -26.36
CA LEU A 343 1.21 -11.33 -25.27
C LEU A 343 1.81 -12.63 -25.81
N ARG A 344 1.28 -13.13 -26.94
CA ARG A 344 1.80 -14.32 -27.63
C ARG A 344 3.23 -14.12 -28.15
N ALA A 345 3.52 -12.95 -28.71
CA ALA A 345 4.87 -12.61 -29.14
C ALA A 345 5.84 -12.56 -27.94
N MET A 346 5.44 -11.94 -26.81
CA MET A 346 6.22 -11.92 -25.57
C MET A 346 6.51 -13.33 -25.07
N ARG A 347 5.48 -14.18 -24.96
CA ARG A 347 5.60 -15.58 -24.51
C ARG A 347 6.54 -16.38 -25.41
N ASN A 348 6.41 -16.26 -26.74
CA ASN A 348 7.29 -16.95 -27.68
C ASN A 348 8.74 -16.50 -27.58
N LYS A 349 9.02 -15.18 -27.47
CA LYS A 349 10.38 -14.67 -27.35
C LYS A 349 11.02 -14.99 -26.01
N LYS A 350 10.23 -15.10 -24.95
CA LYS A 350 10.68 -15.57 -23.64
C LYS A 350 11.04 -17.06 -23.69
N HIS A 351 10.21 -17.89 -24.33
CA HIS A 351 10.45 -19.33 -24.47
C HIS A 351 11.73 -19.65 -25.25
N HIS A 352 11.95 -18.95 -26.37
CA HIS A 352 13.11 -19.14 -27.24
C HIS A 352 14.25 -18.15 -26.97
N TYR A 353 14.30 -17.50 -25.80
CA TYR A 353 15.21 -16.38 -25.53
C TYR A 353 16.68 -16.71 -25.82
N ARG A 354 17.13 -17.92 -25.46
CA ARG A 354 18.52 -18.39 -25.67
C ARG A 354 18.87 -18.65 -27.14
N GLU A 355 17.87 -18.86 -27.99
CA GLU A 355 18.02 -19.13 -29.42
C GLU A 355 17.95 -17.84 -30.25
N LEU A 356 17.60 -16.71 -29.64
CA LEU A 356 17.48 -15.43 -30.33
C LEU A 356 18.85 -14.90 -30.79
N PRO A 357 18.93 -14.17 -31.90
CA PRO A 357 20.13 -13.44 -32.27
C PRO A 357 20.60 -12.50 -31.14
N THR A 358 21.92 -12.34 -30.98
CA THR A 358 22.53 -11.53 -29.91
C THR A 358 22.00 -10.10 -29.88
N GLU A 359 21.78 -9.48 -31.05
CA GLU A 359 21.22 -8.14 -31.17
C GLU A 359 19.82 -8.04 -30.56
N VAL A 360 18.97 -9.07 -30.77
CA VAL A 360 17.62 -9.12 -30.19
C VAL A 360 17.71 -9.29 -28.67
N GLN A 361 18.57 -10.18 -28.18
CA GLN A 361 18.77 -10.38 -26.74
C GLN A 361 19.24 -9.09 -26.04
N GLN A 362 20.16 -8.34 -26.66
CA GLN A 362 20.63 -7.05 -26.15
C GLN A 362 19.51 -6.02 -26.07
N THR A 363 18.64 -5.94 -27.09
CA THR A 363 17.50 -5.01 -27.06
C THR A 363 16.45 -5.37 -26.01
N LEU A 364 16.16 -6.66 -25.82
CA LEU A 364 15.20 -7.15 -24.84
C LEU A 364 15.76 -7.06 -23.41
N GLY A 365 17.07 -7.17 -23.24
CA GLY A 365 17.71 -7.25 -21.92
C GLY A 365 17.54 -8.62 -21.26
N PRO A 366 18.18 -8.85 -20.10
CA PRO A 366 18.18 -10.14 -19.42
C PRO A 366 16.79 -10.51 -18.89
N VAL A 367 16.48 -11.80 -18.91
CA VAL A 367 15.26 -12.36 -18.30
C VAL A 367 15.50 -12.52 -16.78
N PRO A 368 14.55 -12.13 -15.91
CA PRO A 368 13.23 -11.58 -16.22
C PRO A 368 13.17 -10.05 -16.33
N ASP A 369 14.02 -9.33 -15.60
CA ASP A 369 13.82 -7.89 -15.31
C ASP A 369 13.94 -7.00 -16.55
N GLY A 370 15.01 -7.16 -17.33
CA GLY A 370 15.21 -6.40 -18.57
C GLY A 370 14.12 -6.72 -19.59
N PHE A 371 13.83 -8.01 -19.75
CA PHE A 371 12.84 -8.51 -20.71
C PHE A 371 11.45 -7.92 -20.45
N VAL A 372 10.93 -8.00 -19.23
CA VAL A 372 9.60 -7.45 -18.93
C VAL A 372 9.61 -5.93 -18.98
N GLY A 373 10.68 -5.30 -18.48
CA GLY A 373 10.87 -3.84 -18.52
C GLY A 373 10.86 -3.27 -19.93
N TYR A 374 11.39 -4.02 -20.91
CA TYR A 374 11.34 -3.65 -22.32
C TYR A 374 9.91 -3.45 -22.83
N PHE A 375 9.00 -4.38 -22.50
CA PHE A 375 7.60 -4.34 -22.95
C PHE A 375 6.78 -3.34 -22.14
N THR A 376 6.88 -3.36 -20.81
CA THR A 376 6.11 -2.44 -19.95
C THR A 376 6.54 -0.98 -20.13
N GLY A 377 7.81 -0.72 -20.45
CA GLY A 377 8.28 0.62 -20.80
C GLY A 377 7.71 1.16 -22.12
N ARG A 378 7.31 0.28 -23.05
CA ARG A 378 6.72 0.64 -24.36
C ARG A 378 5.20 0.62 -24.36
N PHE A 379 4.62 -0.26 -23.55
CA PHE A 379 3.19 -0.46 -23.37
C PHE A 379 2.82 -0.36 -21.88
N PRO A 380 2.84 0.85 -21.30
CA PRO A 380 2.64 1.11 -19.87
C PRO A 380 1.35 0.54 -19.28
N ARG A 381 0.32 0.40 -20.13
CA ARG A 381 -1.03 -0.03 -19.74
C ARG A 381 -1.24 -1.54 -19.88
N LEU A 382 -0.30 -2.25 -20.49
CA LEU A 382 -0.47 -3.67 -20.86
C LEU A 382 -0.77 -4.56 -19.64
N LEU A 383 -0.04 -4.39 -18.54
CA LEU A 383 -0.23 -5.22 -17.35
C LEU A 383 -1.61 -5.02 -16.73
N LEU A 384 -2.00 -3.77 -16.44
CA LEU A 384 -3.29 -3.47 -15.84
C LEU A 384 -4.45 -3.87 -16.73
N HIS A 385 -4.33 -3.58 -18.03
CA HIS A 385 -5.35 -3.96 -19.01
C HIS A 385 -5.60 -5.46 -19.02
N THR A 386 -4.51 -6.23 -19.15
CA THR A 386 -4.56 -7.70 -19.13
C THR A 386 -5.10 -8.21 -17.79
N HIS A 387 -4.64 -7.66 -16.67
CA HIS A 387 -5.12 -8.02 -15.33
C HIS A 387 -6.63 -7.80 -15.16
N ARG A 388 -7.18 -6.69 -15.67
CA ARG A 388 -8.63 -6.42 -15.61
C ARG A 388 -9.42 -7.37 -16.50
N ALA A 389 -8.97 -7.61 -17.73
CA ALA A 389 -9.63 -8.54 -18.65
C ALA A 389 -9.68 -9.98 -18.10
N MET A 390 -8.61 -10.42 -17.44
CA MET A 390 -8.50 -11.76 -16.86
C MET A 390 -9.23 -11.94 -15.53
N ARG A 391 -9.93 -10.92 -15.02
CA ARG A 391 -10.63 -11.00 -13.73
C ARG A 391 -11.78 -12.00 -13.73
N SER A 392 -12.39 -12.30 -14.88
CA SER A 392 -13.39 -13.37 -15.02
C SER A 392 -12.80 -14.77 -14.77
N CYS A 393 -11.49 -14.92 -14.90
CA CYS A 393 -10.75 -16.17 -14.63
C CYS A 393 -10.18 -16.22 -13.19
N ALA A 394 -10.52 -15.27 -12.31
CA ALA A 394 -9.93 -15.16 -10.98
C ALA A 394 -10.12 -16.40 -10.09
N THR A 395 -11.17 -17.19 -10.33
CA THR A 395 -11.46 -18.43 -9.58
C THR A 395 -10.72 -19.65 -10.11
N GLU A 396 -10.08 -19.54 -11.27
CA GLU A 396 -9.32 -20.63 -11.87
C GLU A 396 -8.03 -20.87 -11.08
N SER A 397 -7.68 -22.14 -10.87
CA SER A 397 -6.51 -22.54 -10.06
C SER A 397 -5.21 -21.86 -10.48
N LEU A 398 -4.99 -21.68 -11.78
CA LEU A 398 -3.83 -21.01 -12.36
C LEU A 398 -3.75 -19.53 -11.92
N PHE A 399 -4.89 -18.86 -11.79
CA PHE A 399 -4.95 -17.42 -11.58
C PHE A 399 -5.13 -16.99 -10.10
N LEU A 400 -5.33 -17.93 -9.18
CA LEU A 400 -5.46 -17.65 -7.74
C LEU A 400 -4.27 -16.86 -7.16
N ALA A 401 -3.05 -17.05 -7.69
CA ALA A 401 -1.86 -16.33 -7.25
C ALA A 401 -1.87 -14.83 -7.63
N TYR A 402 -2.67 -14.44 -8.62
CA TYR A 402 -2.82 -13.08 -9.12
C TYR A 402 -4.08 -12.40 -8.58
N PHE A 403 -5.14 -13.19 -8.37
CA PHE A 403 -6.42 -12.74 -7.82
C PHE A 403 -6.73 -13.53 -6.54
N PRO A 404 -6.02 -13.29 -5.43
CA PRO A 404 -6.34 -13.94 -4.19
C PRO A 404 -7.78 -13.63 -3.82
N SER A 405 -8.52 -14.68 -3.47
CA SER A 405 -9.91 -14.57 -3.09
C SER A 405 -10.06 -13.58 -1.94
N ALA A 406 -11.11 -12.75 -1.99
CA ALA A 406 -11.47 -11.88 -0.87
C ALA A 406 -11.85 -12.67 0.40
N SER A 407 -11.86 -14.02 0.34
CA SER A 407 -12.06 -14.91 1.47
C SER A 407 -10.82 -14.98 2.38
N GLY A 408 -10.58 -13.90 3.12
CA GLY A 408 -10.39 -14.07 4.57
C GLY A 408 -11.70 -14.60 5.19
N PRO A 409 -11.73 -15.07 6.45
CA PRO A 409 -12.73 -16.05 6.93
C PRO A 409 -14.23 -15.68 6.86
N TRP A 410 -14.61 -14.53 6.30
CA TRP A 410 -15.96 -13.99 6.35
C TRP A 410 -16.40 -13.37 5.01
N GLY A 411 -16.08 -14.03 3.90
CA GLY A 411 -16.63 -13.73 2.58
C GLY A 411 -17.86 -14.59 2.27
N SER A 412 -18.95 -14.37 2.99
CA SER A 412 -20.33 -14.79 2.67
C SER A 412 -21.31 -14.14 3.62
#